data_AF-A0AAJ3UYC9-F1
#
_entry.id   AF-A0AAJ3UYC9-F1
#
_cell.length_a   1.000
_cell.length_b   1.000
_cell.length_c   1.000
_cell.angle_alpha   90.00
_cell.angle_beta   90.00
_cell.angle_gamma   90.00
#
_symmetry.space_group_name_H-M   'P 1'
#
loop_
_entity.id
_entity.type
_entity.pdbx_description
1 polymer ?
#
loop_
_entity_poly.entity_id
_entity_poly.type
_entity_poly.pdbx_seq_one_letter_code
_entity_poly.pdbx_strand_id
1 'polypeptide(L)'
;MGRPTKFSQALAEKICARIADRESLRSICRDEDMPSKSTVLSWLADEEKASFRARYALAREIMADSFVDEMVEIADNSSDDWIEKKNAAGETTGWQENGEAIRRSQLRIATRQWVAEKLRPKKYGAKVEPEQSVTGEVSQLLEAVNGRTRGLPNGG
;
A
#
# COMPACT_ATOMS: atom_id res chain seq x y z
N MET A 1 5.92 -35.68 9.72
CA MET A 1 5.26 -35.06 10.90
C MET A 1 4.07 -34.26 10.41
N GLY A 2 2.99 -34.14 11.19
CA GLY A 2 1.81 -33.35 10.80
C GLY A 2 2.05 -31.85 10.98
N ARG A 3 1.42 -31.03 10.12
CA ARG A 3 1.47 -29.56 10.25
C ARG A 3 0.93 -29.10 11.61
N PRO A 4 1.50 -28.05 12.23
CA PRO A 4 1.01 -27.56 13.51
C PRO A 4 -0.46 -27.11 13.45
N THR A 5 -1.28 -27.57 14.38
CA THR A 5 -2.71 -27.21 14.49
C THR A 5 -3.05 -26.49 15.79
N LYS A 6 -2.22 -26.64 16.83
CA LYS A 6 -2.38 -25.96 18.12
C LYS A 6 -1.74 -24.58 18.06
N PHE A 7 -2.45 -23.59 18.60
CA PHE A 7 -1.92 -22.24 18.73
C PHE A 7 -0.74 -22.22 19.71
N SER A 8 0.31 -21.47 19.36
CA SER A 8 1.38 -21.09 20.28
C SER A 8 1.81 -19.66 20.02
N GLN A 9 2.26 -18.99 21.07
CA GLN A 9 2.68 -17.60 20.99
C GLN A 9 3.91 -17.42 20.07
N ALA A 10 4.85 -18.35 20.13
CA ALA A 10 6.04 -18.35 19.27
C ALA A 10 5.68 -18.48 17.78
N LEU A 11 4.67 -19.30 17.44
CA LEU A 11 4.24 -19.47 16.07
C LEU A 11 3.51 -18.23 15.55
N ALA A 12 2.66 -17.62 16.39
CA ALA A 12 2.01 -16.35 16.09
C ALA A 12 3.02 -15.23 15.83
N GLU A 13 4.06 -15.12 16.66
CA GLU A 13 5.14 -14.14 16.49
C GLU A 13 5.94 -14.38 15.22
N LYS A 14 6.31 -15.64 14.93
CA LYS A 14 7.00 -16.01 13.69
C LYS A 14 6.19 -15.65 12.44
N ILE A 15 4.87 -15.87 12.46
CA ILE A 15 3.97 -15.47 11.37
C ILE A 15 3.96 -13.95 11.21
N CYS A 16 3.78 -13.21 12.31
CA CYS A 16 3.74 -11.74 12.26
C CYS A 16 5.06 -11.14 11.76
N ALA A 17 6.21 -11.67 12.18
CA ALA A 17 7.52 -11.22 11.73
C ALA A 17 7.70 -11.38 10.21
N ARG A 18 7.34 -12.57 9.67
CA ARG A 18 7.42 -12.83 8.22
C ARG A 18 6.45 -11.98 7.41
N ILE A 19 5.27 -11.71 7.95
CA ILE A 19 4.30 -10.78 7.34
C ILE A 19 4.89 -9.37 7.30
N ALA A 20 5.43 -8.86 8.41
CA ALA A 20 6.07 -7.55 8.44
C ALA A 20 7.20 -7.43 7.40
N ASP A 21 7.92 -8.52 7.13
CA ASP A 21 8.94 -8.63 6.09
C ASP A 21 8.39 -8.98 4.68
N ARG A 22 7.16 -8.54 4.39
CA ARG A 22 6.49 -8.65 3.07
C ARG A 22 6.19 -10.06 2.58
N GLU A 23 6.34 -11.08 3.41
CA GLU A 23 5.95 -12.42 3.01
C GLU A 23 4.44 -12.62 3.10
N SER A 24 3.83 -13.14 2.02
CA SER A 24 2.40 -13.42 2.02
C SER A 24 2.06 -14.57 2.98
N LEU A 25 0.91 -14.49 3.67
CA LEU A 25 0.41 -15.59 4.50
C LEU A 25 0.32 -16.91 3.71
N ARG A 26 0.03 -16.85 2.41
CA ARG A 26 0.02 -18.04 1.54
C ARG A 26 1.40 -18.67 1.42
N SER A 27 2.46 -17.87 1.26
CA SER A 27 3.84 -18.35 1.20
C SER A 27 4.26 -18.94 2.54
N ILE A 28 4.04 -18.20 3.63
CA ILE A 28 4.35 -18.65 5.00
C ILE A 28 3.70 -20.01 5.27
N CYS A 29 2.40 -20.15 5.00
CA CYS A 29 1.68 -21.39 5.22
C CYS A 29 2.04 -22.52 4.23
N ARG A 30 2.96 -22.35 3.27
CA ARG A 30 3.43 -23.48 2.45
C ARG A 30 4.48 -24.31 3.18
N ASP A 31 5.28 -23.69 4.04
CA ASP A 31 6.36 -24.37 4.76
C ASP A 31 5.81 -25.49 5.65
N GLU A 32 6.61 -26.56 5.81
CA GLU A 32 6.18 -27.76 6.54
C GLU A 32 6.02 -27.51 8.04
N ASP A 33 6.82 -26.61 8.61
CA ASP A 33 6.77 -26.22 10.02
C ASP A 33 5.68 -25.17 10.31
N MET A 34 4.90 -24.78 9.30
CA MET A 34 3.87 -23.75 9.40
C MET A 34 2.45 -24.32 9.42
N PRO A 35 1.55 -23.69 10.20
CA PRO A 35 0.15 -24.06 10.22
C PRO A 35 -0.48 -23.80 8.85
N SER A 36 -1.55 -24.51 8.55
CA SER A 36 -2.32 -24.26 7.35
C SER A 36 -2.95 -22.85 7.38
N LYS A 37 -3.28 -22.30 6.21
CA LYS A 37 -3.95 -21.00 6.12
C LYS A 37 -5.28 -20.98 6.88
N SER A 38 -6.07 -22.05 6.81
CA SER A 38 -7.37 -22.13 7.53
C SER A 38 -7.16 -22.11 9.04
N THR A 39 -6.13 -22.80 9.54
CA THR A 39 -5.75 -22.76 10.96
C THR A 39 -5.42 -21.34 11.43
N VAL A 40 -4.60 -20.59 10.68
CA VAL A 40 -4.25 -19.22 11.04
C VAL A 40 -5.48 -18.30 11.04
N LEU A 41 -6.34 -18.42 10.02
CA LEU A 41 -7.58 -17.64 9.95
C LEU A 41 -8.53 -17.95 11.11
N SER A 42 -8.63 -19.22 11.52
CA SER A 42 -9.39 -19.62 12.71
C SER A 42 -8.83 -18.97 13.98
N TRP A 43 -7.51 -18.92 14.16
CA TRP A 43 -6.91 -18.24 15.30
C TRP A 43 -7.13 -16.73 15.31
N LEU A 44 -7.20 -16.08 14.15
CA LEU A 44 -7.48 -14.64 14.06
C LEU A 44 -8.94 -14.32 14.42
N ALA A 45 -9.86 -15.22 14.09
CA ALA A 45 -11.29 -15.10 14.40
C ALA A 45 -11.63 -15.43 15.86
N ASP A 46 -10.73 -16.09 16.58
CA ASP A 46 -10.93 -16.47 17.98
C ASP A 46 -10.77 -15.26 18.92
N GLU A 47 -11.78 -15.02 19.76
CA GLU A 47 -11.81 -13.90 20.69
C GLU A 47 -10.73 -14.02 21.78
N GLU A 48 -10.43 -15.23 22.24
CA GLU A 48 -9.39 -15.52 23.23
C GLU A 48 -7.98 -15.19 22.69
N LYS A 49 -7.84 -15.02 21.38
CA LYS A 49 -6.59 -14.70 20.68
C LYS A 49 -6.57 -13.26 20.16
N ALA A 50 -7.30 -12.36 20.82
CA ALA A 50 -7.34 -10.93 20.48
C ALA A 50 -5.95 -10.28 20.38
N SER A 51 -5.01 -10.67 21.26
CA SER A 51 -3.62 -10.19 21.22
C SER A 51 -2.89 -10.58 19.93
N PHE A 52 -3.09 -11.81 19.43
CA PHE A 52 -2.55 -12.25 18.15
C PHE A 52 -3.17 -11.46 16.99
N ARG A 53 -4.50 -11.29 16.98
CA ARG A 53 -5.18 -10.48 15.95
C ARG A 53 -4.66 -9.05 15.89
N ALA A 54 -4.47 -8.40 17.04
CA ALA A 54 -3.90 -7.06 17.11
C ALA A 54 -2.46 -6.99 16.57
N ARG A 55 -1.59 -7.95 16.96
CA ARG A 55 -0.22 -8.03 16.45
C ARG A 55 -0.17 -8.33 14.95
N TYR A 56 -1.07 -9.17 14.46
CA TYR A 56 -1.18 -9.47 13.04
C TYR A 56 -1.61 -8.24 12.23
N ALA A 57 -2.56 -7.45 12.74
CA ALA A 57 -2.94 -6.18 12.13
C ALA A 57 -1.75 -5.20 12.09
N LEU A 58 -1.01 -5.05 13.20
CA LEU A 58 0.21 -4.24 13.23
C LEU A 58 1.27 -4.73 12.25
N ALA A 59 1.49 -6.05 12.13
CA ALA A 59 2.42 -6.60 11.15
C ALA A 59 2.01 -6.27 9.71
N ARG A 60 0.71 -6.20 9.41
CA ARG A 60 0.20 -5.74 8.12
C ARG A 60 0.45 -4.25 7.89
N GLU A 61 0.35 -3.43 8.92
CA GLU A 61 0.73 -2.01 8.80
C GLU A 61 2.24 -1.86 8.56
N ILE A 62 3.09 -2.60 9.28
CA ILE A 62 4.54 -2.59 9.06
C ILE A 62 4.89 -3.07 7.65
N MET A 63 4.22 -4.13 7.16
CA MET A 63 4.36 -4.61 5.77
C MET A 63 4.10 -3.49 4.75
N ALA A 64 3.12 -2.61 5.01
CA ALA A 64 2.81 -1.49 4.12
C ALA A 64 3.97 -0.49 4.04
N ASP A 65 4.60 -0.18 5.19
CA ASP A 65 5.77 0.69 5.23
C ASP A 65 6.94 0.07 4.47
N SER A 66 7.25 -1.22 4.72
CA SER A 66 8.30 -1.95 4.00
C SER A 66 8.08 -2.01 2.48
N PHE A 67 6.81 -2.08 2.02
CA PHE A 67 6.51 -2.03 0.59
C PHE A 67 6.79 -0.67 -0.03
N VAL A 68 6.48 0.41 0.69
CA VAL A 68 6.75 1.78 0.22
C VAL A 68 8.25 2.04 0.15
N ASP A 69 9.01 1.59 1.15
CA ASP A 69 10.47 1.74 1.16
C ASP A 69 11.13 1.04 -0.06
N GLU A 70 10.67 -0.18 -0.41
CA GLU A 70 11.18 -0.92 -1.58
C GLU A 70 10.80 -0.27 -2.93
N MET A 71 9.74 0.54 -2.99
CA MET A 71 9.29 1.11 -4.26
C MET A 71 10.36 1.98 -4.92
N VAL A 72 11.14 2.71 -4.12
CA VAL A 72 12.24 3.55 -4.61
C VAL A 72 13.35 2.68 -5.20
N GLU A 73 13.76 1.63 -4.50
CA GLU A 73 14.78 0.69 -4.98
C GLU A 73 14.36 0.01 -6.29
N ILE A 74 13.07 -0.29 -6.47
CA ILE A 74 12.54 -0.88 -7.71
C ILE A 74 12.57 0.14 -8.85
N ALA A 75 12.20 1.39 -8.57
CA ALA A 75 12.16 2.45 -9.56
C ALA A 75 13.57 2.81 -10.07
N ASP A 76 14.57 2.78 -9.19
CA ASP A 76 15.95 3.15 -9.51
C ASP A 76 16.77 1.98 -10.11
N ASN A 77 16.25 0.74 -10.06
CA ASN A 77 16.96 -0.43 -10.58
C ASN A 77 16.76 -0.61 -12.10
N SER A 78 17.80 -0.30 -12.87
CA SER A 78 17.83 -0.44 -14.34
C SER A 78 18.61 -1.67 -14.84
N SER A 79 18.93 -2.63 -13.97
CA SER A 79 19.89 -3.72 -14.29
C SER A 79 19.45 -4.62 -15.45
N ASP A 80 18.14 -4.75 -15.67
CA ASP A 80 17.54 -5.67 -16.64
C ASP A 80 16.84 -4.95 -17.81
N ASP A 81 17.00 -3.62 -17.94
CA ASP A 81 16.27 -2.79 -18.92
C ASP A 81 16.73 -3.00 -20.36
N TRP A 82 17.90 -3.61 -20.57
CA TRP A 82 18.49 -3.83 -21.88
C TRP A 82 18.87 -5.29 -22.07
N ILE A 83 18.57 -5.83 -23.25
CA ILE A 83 18.95 -7.18 -23.65
C ILE A 83 19.69 -7.18 -24.98
N GLU A 84 20.59 -8.15 -25.15
CA GLU A 84 21.29 -8.37 -26.41
C GLU A 84 20.31 -8.73 -27.53
N LYS A 85 20.45 -8.05 -28.66
CA LYS A 85 19.76 -8.40 -29.91
C LYS A 85 20.62 -9.40 -30.68
N LYS A 86 20.18 -10.64 -30.78
CA LYS A 86 20.92 -11.71 -31.48
C LYS A 86 20.40 -11.93 -32.91
N ASN A 87 21.30 -12.18 -33.85
CA ASN A 87 20.93 -12.64 -35.20
C ASN A 87 20.60 -14.15 -35.21
N ALA A 88 20.27 -14.69 -36.39
CA ALA A 88 19.97 -16.12 -36.55
C ALA A 88 21.17 -17.04 -36.23
N ALA A 89 22.40 -16.52 -36.28
CA ALA A 89 23.62 -17.24 -35.90
C ALA A 89 23.94 -17.15 -34.40
N GLY A 90 23.14 -16.43 -33.61
CA GLY A 90 23.33 -16.26 -32.16
C GLY A 90 24.33 -15.16 -31.79
N GLU A 91 24.83 -14.39 -32.75
CA GLU A 91 25.79 -13.32 -32.52
C GLU A 91 25.06 -12.04 -32.08
N THR A 92 25.64 -11.31 -31.12
CA THR A 92 25.11 -10.04 -30.64
C THR A 92 25.28 -8.97 -31.72
N THR A 93 24.17 -8.46 -32.23
CA THR A 93 24.09 -7.43 -33.29
C THR A 93 23.75 -6.03 -32.77
N GLY A 94 23.52 -5.92 -31.46
CA GLY A 94 23.18 -4.66 -30.79
C GLY A 94 22.44 -4.90 -29.49
N TRP A 95 21.83 -3.83 -28.98
CA TRP A 95 21.02 -3.83 -27.76
C TRP A 95 19.60 -3.41 -28.09
N GLN A 96 18.64 -3.99 -27.39
CA GLN A 96 17.24 -3.59 -27.45
C GLN A 96 16.66 -3.50 -26.04
N GLU A 97 15.67 -2.62 -25.87
CA GLU A 97 14.97 -2.45 -24.60
C GLU A 97 14.23 -3.74 -24.22
N ASN A 98 14.41 -4.15 -22.97
CA ASN A 98 13.65 -5.22 -22.35
C ASN A 98 12.35 -4.67 -21.76
N GLY A 99 11.36 -4.44 -22.63
CA GLY A 99 10.07 -3.92 -22.19
C GLY A 99 9.36 -4.82 -21.16
N GLU A 100 9.71 -6.12 -21.07
CA GLU A 100 9.19 -7.00 -20.03
C GLU A 100 9.70 -6.63 -18.64
N ALA A 101 11.00 -6.36 -18.49
CA ALA A 101 11.59 -5.92 -17.23
C ALA A 101 10.97 -4.60 -16.76
N ILE A 102 10.89 -3.61 -17.66
CA ILE A 102 10.33 -2.29 -17.35
C ILE A 102 8.86 -2.40 -16.92
N ARG A 103 8.03 -3.12 -17.68
CA ARG A 103 6.61 -3.33 -17.33
C ARG A 103 6.45 -4.12 -16.02
N ARG A 104 7.34 -5.07 -15.74
CA ARG A 104 7.34 -5.82 -14.48
C ARG A 104 7.68 -4.90 -13.30
N SER A 105 8.66 -4.02 -13.42
CA SER A 105 8.99 -3.03 -12.39
C SER A 105 7.81 -2.09 -12.13
N GLN A 106 7.16 -1.59 -13.19
CA GLN A 106 5.92 -0.80 -13.06
C GLN A 106 4.81 -1.57 -12.32
N LEU A 107 4.57 -2.84 -12.67
CA LEU A 107 3.56 -3.68 -12.01
C LEU A 107 3.90 -3.92 -10.53
N ARG A 108 5.20 -4.13 -10.21
CA ARG A 108 5.67 -4.30 -8.84
C ARG A 108 5.41 -3.05 -8.00
N ILE A 109 5.69 -1.87 -8.54
CA ILE A 109 5.44 -0.57 -7.88
C ILE A 109 3.94 -0.38 -7.67
N ALA A 110 3.13 -0.54 -8.72
CA ALA A 110 1.69 -0.36 -8.67
C ALA A 110 1.01 -1.31 -7.65
N THR A 111 1.44 -2.58 -7.62
CA THR A 111 0.92 -3.57 -6.66
C THR A 111 1.25 -3.15 -5.22
N ARG A 112 2.48 -2.69 -4.96
CA ARG A 112 2.93 -2.24 -3.63
C ARG A 112 2.20 -1.00 -3.16
N GLN A 113 2.04 -0.02 -4.05
CA GLN A 113 1.25 1.17 -3.80
C GLN A 113 -0.19 0.80 -3.42
N TRP A 114 -0.86 -0.03 -4.21
CA TRP A 114 -2.22 -0.47 -3.92
C TRP A 114 -2.32 -1.18 -2.55
N VAL A 115 -1.38 -2.06 -2.23
CA VAL A 115 -1.35 -2.73 -0.92
C VAL A 115 -1.17 -1.70 0.21
N ALA A 116 -0.24 -0.77 0.07
CA ALA A 116 0.02 0.25 1.09
C ALA A 116 -1.19 1.17 1.32
N GLU A 117 -1.88 1.57 0.25
CA GLU A 117 -3.13 2.34 0.31
C GLU A 117 -4.23 1.59 1.06
N LYS A 118 -4.37 0.27 0.85
CA LYS A 118 -5.41 -0.53 1.52
C LYS A 118 -5.07 -0.85 2.97
N LEU A 119 -3.79 -1.05 3.30
CA LEU A 119 -3.37 -1.40 4.66
C LEU A 119 -3.22 -0.17 5.56
N ARG A 120 -2.82 0.99 5.04
CA ARG A 120 -2.67 2.23 5.81
C ARG A 120 -3.26 3.45 5.07
N PRO A 121 -4.58 3.49 4.85
CA PRO A 121 -5.22 4.55 4.05
C PRO A 121 -5.02 5.96 4.63
N LYS A 122 -4.87 6.10 5.96
CA LYS A 122 -4.59 7.41 6.57
C LYS A 122 -3.21 7.98 6.21
N LYS A 123 -2.22 7.11 5.98
CA LYS A 123 -0.83 7.51 5.68
C LYS A 123 -0.57 7.56 4.18
N TYR A 124 -1.07 6.56 3.44
CA TYR A 124 -0.75 6.35 2.02
C TYR A 124 -1.95 6.50 1.08
N GLY A 125 -3.17 6.63 1.60
CA GLY A 125 -4.35 6.82 0.76
C GLY A 125 -4.35 8.18 0.06
N ALA A 126 -4.95 8.22 -1.13
CA ALA A 126 -5.16 9.47 -1.85
C ALA A 126 -5.98 10.44 -1.00
N LYS A 127 -5.44 11.64 -0.78
CA LYS A 127 -6.20 12.75 -0.19
C LYS A 127 -7.06 13.36 -1.29
N VAL A 128 -8.37 13.17 -1.19
CA VAL A 128 -9.32 13.96 -1.98
C VAL A 128 -9.57 15.22 -1.17
N GLU A 129 -9.08 16.36 -1.66
CA GLU A 129 -9.58 17.64 -1.14
C GLU A 129 -11.05 17.74 -1.56
N PRO A 130 -12.00 17.88 -0.63
CA PRO A 130 -13.35 18.21 -1.03
C PRO A 130 -13.30 19.57 -1.73
N GLU A 131 -13.79 19.65 -2.97
CA GLU A 131 -14.16 20.93 -3.56
C GLU A 131 -15.20 21.55 -2.63
N GLN A 132 -14.77 22.39 -1.70
CA GLN A 132 -15.67 23.27 -1.01
C GLN A 132 -16.11 24.30 -2.04
N SER A 133 -17.19 23.99 -2.74
CA SER A 133 -17.97 25.01 -3.42
C SER A 133 -18.39 26.00 -2.34
N VAL A 134 -17.72 27.15 -2.29
CA VAL A 134 -18.15 28.29 -1.49
C VAL A 134 -19.40 28.85 -2.16
N THR A 135 -20.50 28.11 -2.07
CA THR A 135 -21.76 28.41 -2.74
C THR A 135 -22.80 28.63 -1.66
N GLY A 136 -23.06 29.91 -1.39
CA GLY A 136 -24.15 30.35 -0.52
C GLY A 136 -23.69 31.40 0.49
N GLU A 137 -23.01 30.97 1.54
CA GLU A 137 -22.86 31.81 2.75
C GLU A 137 -21.90 32.99 2.56
N VAL A 138 -20.77 32.82 1.87
CA VAL A 138 -19.81 33.92 1.64
C VAL A 138 -20.36 34.93 0.62
N SER A 139 -21.11 34.47 -0.40
CA SER A 139 -21.81 35.36 -1.33
C SER A 139 -22.89 36.19 -0.63
N GLN A 140 -23.67 35.58 0.27
CA GLN A 140 -24.68 36.29 1.08
C GLN A 140 -24.04 37.31 2.02
N LEU A 141 -22.87 36.99 2.60
CA LEU A 141 -22.11 37.93 3.44
C LEU A 141 -21.56 39.11 2.62
N LEU A 142 -21.05 38.87 1.40
CA LEU A 142 -20.56 39.92 0.50
C LEU A 142 -21.69 40.85 0.01
N GLU A 143 -22.87 40.31 -0.29
CA GLU A 143 -24.05 41.11 -0.62
C GLU A 143 -24.54 41.95 0.56
N ALA A 144 -24.54 41.40 1.77
CA ALA A 144 -24.92 42.13 2.99
C ALA A 144 -23.96 43.28 3.32
N VAL A 145 -22.67 43.14 2.98
CA VAL A 145 -21.66 44.20 3.13
C VAL A 145 -21.82 45.30 2.08
N ASN A 146 -22.10 44.94 0.82
CA ASN A 146 -22.33 45.92 -0.25
C ASN A 146 -23.69 46.64 -0.17
N GLY A 147 -24.69 46.06 0.52
CA GLY A 147 -26.02 46.64 0.67
C GLY A 147 -26.18 47.71 1.76
N ARG A 148 -25.16 47.97 2.61
CA ARG A 148 -25.27 48.87 3.77
C ARG A 148 -24.65 50.25 3.62
N THR A 149 -24.11 50.63 2.45
CA THR A 149 -23.63 51.99 2.20
C THR A 149 -24.53 52.74 1.22
N ARG A 150 -25.78 53.00 1.62
CA ARG A 150 -26.61 54.03 0.98
C ARG A 150 -27.13 54.98 2.05
N GLY A 151 -26.43 56.10 2.20
CA GLY A 151 -26.90 57.26 2.97
C GLY A 151 -25.89 57.81 3.96
N LEU A 152 -24.89 58.55 3.48
CA LEU A 152 -24.35 59.67 4.27
C LEU A 152 -25.13 60.92 3.84
N PRO A 153 -25.81 61.63 4.75
CA PRO A 153 -26.49 62.87 4.43
C PRO A 153 -25.45 63.96 4.13
N ASN A 154 -25.54 64.57 2.95
CA ASN A 154 -24.80 65.79 2.64
C ASN A 154 -25.34 66.92 3.53
N GLY A 155 -24.55 67.33 4.51
CA GLY A 155 -24.71 68.62 5.20
C GLY A 155 -23.77 69.65 4.58
N GLY A 156 -24.30 70.86 4.33
CA GLY A 156 -23.56 72.03 3.87
C GLY A 156 -24.04 72.56 2.53
#